data_AF-A0A318CWR3-F1
#
_entry.id   AF-A0A318CWR3-F1
#
_cell.length_a   1.000
_cell.length_b   1.000
_cell.length_c   1.000
_cell.angle_alpha   90.00
_cell.angle_beta   90.00
_cell.angle_gamma   90.00
#
_symmetry.space_group_name_H-M   'P 1'
#
loop_
_entity.id
_entity.type
_entity.pdbx_description
1 polymer ?
#
loop_
_entity_poly.entity_id
_entity_poly.type
_entity_poly.pdbx_seq_one_letter_code
_entity_poly.pdbx_strand_id
1 'polypeptide(L)'
;EAGLSLVEELGHTKITKVVNKVRRTMPGLLNYFDVAKTVVGNLSNLPINQEALQALCLAWQWKKGLIKSKKTKGRKYCGMNERDYLEIALAYLQEDYDVVKEQVYQELDQIVQSSALVECINSIIRPYLNGSKNHITQETLNLIMFYHNHRRYKDGKRKGRTPMEILTGKKQKKDWIELLFDVVEEKDPYFFASTQ
;
A
#
# COMPACT_ATOMS: atom_id res chain seq x y z
N GLU A 1 -3.53 23.41 -9.13
CA GLU A 1 -3.02 24.77 -9.37
C GLU A 1 -4.09 25.86 -9.27
N ALA A 2 -5.13 25.88 -10.12
CA ALA A 2 -6.16 26.93 -10.12
C ALA A 2 -6.81 27.20 -8.74
N GLY A 3 -7.22 26.14 -8.04
CA GLY A 3 -7.86 26.28 -6.71
C GLY A 3 -6.95 26.85 -5.62
N LEU A 4 -5.64 26.60 -5.66
CA LEU A 4 -4.70 27.16 -4.68
C LEU A 4 -4.45 28.65 -4.92
N SER A 5 -4.47 29.06 -6.19
CA SER A 5 -4.30 30.46 -6.60
C SER A 5 -5.49 31.31 -6.11
N LEU A 6 -6.72 30.82 -6.29
CA LEU A 6 -7.93 31.46 -5.77
C LEU A 6 -7.93 31.62 -4.24
N VAL A 7 -7.34 30.68 -3.52
CA VAL A 7 -7.24 30.74 -2.05
C VAL A 7 -6.17 31.74 -1.59
N GLU A 8 -5.11 31.94 -2.37
CA GLU A 8 -4.11 32.98 -2.11
C GLU A 8 -4.66 34.39 -2.34
N GLU A 9 -5.54 34.56 -3.32
CA GLU A 9 -6.22 35.83 -3.63
C GLU A 9 -7.08 36.36 -2.48
N LEU A 10 -7.47 35.51 -1.52
CA LEU A 10 -8.19 35.92 -0.30
C LEU A 10 -7.32 36.77 0.66
N GLY A 11 -6.02 36.93 0.42
CA GLY A 11 -5.14 37.85 1.14
C GLY A 11 -4.84 37.50 2.60
N HIS A 12 -5.28 36.32 3.08
CA HIS A 12 -5.07 35.91 4.46
C HIS A 12 -3.71 35.24 4.67
N THR A 13 -2.81 35.92 5.37
CA THR A 13 -1.43 35.47 5.65
C THR A 13 -1.32 34.06 6.24
N LYS A 14 -2.24 33.66 7.14
CA LYS A 14 -2.28 32.29 7.70
C LYS A 14 -2.65 31.26 6.63
N ILE A 15 -3.60 31.59 5.76
CA ILE A 15 -4.07 30.72 4.67
C ILE A 15 -2.98 30.59 3.61
N THR A 16 -2.33 31.69 3.21
CA THR A 16 -1.19 31.68 2.27
C THR A 16 -0.04 30.78 2.75
N LYS A 17 0.26 30.77 4.07
CA LYS A 17 1.26 29.84 4.63
C LYS A 17 0.88 28.37 4.43
N VAL A 18 -0.40 28.04 4.60
CA VAL A 18 -0.92 26.68 4.37
C VAL A 18 -0.88 26.35 2.88
N VAL A 19 -1.31 27.25 2.00
CA VAL A 19 -1.24 27.05 0.54
C VAL A 19 0.19 26.78 0.09
N ASN A 20 1.16 27.57 0.54
CA ASN A 20 2.57 27.35 0.21
C ASN A 20 3.13 26.03 0.73
N LYS A 21 2.62 25.52 1.84
CA LYS A 21 2.96 24.17 2.33
C LYS A 21 2.36 23.11 1.42
N VAL A 22 1.09 23.25 1.07
CA VAL A 22 0.39 22.33 0.15
C VAL A 22 1.05 22.30 -1.22
N ARG A 23 1.41 23.45 -1.80
CA ARG A 23 2.10 23.55 -3.10
C ARG A 23 3.47 22.87 -3.07
N ARG A 24 4.23 23.00 -1.98
CA ARG A 24 5.51 22.29 -1.80
C ARG A 24 5.34 20.78 -1.70
N THR A 25 4.28 20.30 -1.06
CA THR A 25 4.01 18.86 -0.94
C THR A 25 3.34 18.28 -2.19
N MET A 26 2.70 19.11 -3.01
CA MET A 26 1.90 18.70 -4.18
C MET A 26 2.60 17.74 -5.14
N PRO A 27 3.89 17.95 -5.51
CA PRO A 27 4.60 17.03 -6.42
C PRO A 27 4.80 15.61 -5.84
N GLY A 28 4.69 15.45 -4.51
CA GLY A 28 4.71 14.14 -3.84
C GLY A 28 3.33 13.66 -3.40
N LEU A 29 2.28 14.44 -3.65
CA LEU A 29 0.90 14.05 -3.37
C LEU A 29 0.28 13.46 -4.63
N LEU A 30 -0.57 12.46 -4.41
CA LEU A 30 -1.38 11.87 -5.47
C LEU A 30 -0.60 11.14 -6.58
N ASN A 31 0.69 10.84 -6.38
CA ASN A 31 1.52 10.03 -7.31
C ASN A 31 0.91 8.66 -7.64
N TYR A 32 -0.02 8.16 -6.83
CA TYR A 32 -0.79 6.96 -7.15
C TYR A 32 -1.67 7.11 -8.39
N PHE A 33 -2.06 8.33 -8.78
CA PHE A 33 -2.74 8.56 -10.05
C PHE A 33 -1.81 8.35 -11.25
N ASP A 34 -0.52 8.68 -11.12
CA ASP A 34 0.45 8.39 -12.18
C ASP A 34 0.59 6.88 -12.35
N VAL A 35 0.70 6.13 -11.25
CA VAL A 35 0.69 4.66 -11.27
C VAL A 35 -0.60 4.12 -11.90
N ALA A 36 -1.77 4.65 -11.49
CA ALA A 36 -3.04 4.24 -12.05
C ALA A 36 -3.14 4.53 -13.56
N LYS A 37 -2.62 5.67 -14.02
CA LYS A 37 -2.59 6.04 -15.42
C LYS A 37 -1.71 5.09 -16.23
N THR A 38 -0.54 4.72 -15.70
CA THR A 38 0.33 3.71 -16.31
C THR A 38 -0.36 2.35 -16.39
N VAL A 39 -0.97 1.88 -15.31
CA VAL A 39 -1.70 0.60 -15.28
C VAL A 39 -2.84 0.59 -16.29
N VAL A 40 -3.68 1.64 -16.32
CA VAL A 40 -4.77 1.75 -17.30
C VAL A 40 -4.23 1.74 -18.72
N GLY A 41 -3.13 2.46 -19.00
CA GLY A 41 -2.47 2.45 -20.30
C GLY A 41 -1.99 1.05 -20.71
N ASN A 42 -1.30 0.35 -19.81
CA ASN A 42 -0.81 -1.01 -20.04
C ASN A 42 -1.97 -1.97 -20.35
N LEU A 43 -3.01 -1.94 -19.52
CA LEU A 43 -4.18 -2.82 -19.67
C LEU A 43 -4.97 -2.52 -20.94
N SER A 44 -5.13 -1.24 -21.31
CA SER A 44 -5.87 -0.84 -22.51
C SER A 44 -5.17 -1.27 -23.80
N ASN A 45 -3.84 -1.50 -23.75
CA ASN A 45 -3.04 -1.93 -24.88
C ASN A 45 -2.91 -3.46 -24.98
N LEU A 46 -3.51 -4.23 -24.06
CA LEU A 46 -3.51 -5.68 -24.16
C LEU A 46 -4.30 -6.13 -25.40
N PRO A 47 -3.80 -7.08 -26.19
CA PRO A 47 -4.47 -7.57 -27.39
C PRO A 47 -5.60 -8.56 -27.02
N ILE A 48 -6.52 -8.13 -26.18
CA ILE A 48 -7.64 -8.93 -25.68
C ILE A 48 -8.96 -8.22 -25.95
N ASN A 49 -10.05 -9.00 -25.93
CA ASN A 49 -11.38 -8.45 -26.07
C ASN A 49 -11.69 -7.43 -24.94
N GLN A 50 -12.32 -6.30 -25.28
CA GLN A 50 -12.56 -5.20 -24.35
C GLN A 50 -13.57 -5.57 -23.26
N GLU A 51 -14.60 -6.32 -23.60
CA GLU A 51 -15.60 -6.83 -22.66
C GLU A 51 -14.97 -7.80 -21.66
N ALA A 52 -14.02 -8.63 -22.11
CA ALA A 52 -13.24 -9.50 -21.24
C ALA A 52 -12.40 -8.69 -20.24
N LEU A 53 -11.70 -7.65 -20.70
CA LEU A 53 -10.93 -6.77 -19.82
C LEU A 53 -11.82 -6.07 -18.79
N GLN A 54 -12.97 -5.54 -19.21
CA GLN A 54 -13.94 -4.91 -18.31
C GLN A 54 -14.47 -5.89 -17.27
N ALA A 55 -14.82 -7.11 -17.69
CA ALA A 55 -15.27 -8.16 -16.79
C ALA A 55 -14.19 -8.53 -15.76
N LEU A 56 -12.93 -8.68 -16.17
CA LEU A 56 -11.81 -8.92 -15.25
C LEU A 56 -11.60 -7.77 -14.26
N CYS A 57 -11.69 -6.51 -14.69
CA CYS A 57 -11.61 -5.34 -13.83
C CYS A 57 -12.73 -5.32 -12.78
N LEU A 58 -13.96 -5.64 -13.19
CA LEU A 58 -15.12 -5.70 -12.28
C LEU A 58 -14.99 -6.87 -11.29
N ALA A 59 -14.60 -8.05 -11.77
CA ALA A 59 -14.32 -9.19 -10.91
C ALA A 59 -13.24 -8.88 -9.85
N TRP A 60 -12.15 -8.21 -10.25
CA TRP A 60 -11.11 -7.76 -9.32
C TRP A 60 -11.66 -6.80 -8.26
N GLN A 61 -12.52 -5.85 -8.64
CA GLN A 61 -13.14 -4.91 -7.69
C GLN A 61 -14.05 -5.63 -6.69
N TRP A 62 -14.85 -6.60 -7.15
CA TRP A 62 -15.69 -7.41 -6.28
C TRP A 62 -14.88 -8.30 -5.32
N LYS A 63 -13.74 -8.84 -5.78
CA LYS A 63 -12.79 -9.55 -4.93
C LYS A 63 -12.25 -8.66 -3.80
N LYS A 64 -11.93 -7.40 -4.09
CA LYS A 64 -11.54 -6.42 -3.04
C LYS A 64 -12.70 -6.16 -2.08
N GLY A 65 -13.93 -6.04 -2.59
CA GLY A 65 -15.15 -5.91 -1.78
C GLY A 65 -15.37 -7.10 -0.84
N LEU A 66 -15.14 -8.32 -1.32
CA LEU A 66 -15.21 -9.56 -0.55
C LEU A 66 -14.22 -9.56 0.63
N ILE A 67 -12.97 -9.13 0.38
CA ILE A 67 -11.92 -9.02 1.41
C ILE A 67 -12.30 -7.97 2.46
N LYS A 68 -12.83 -6.81 2.04
CA LYS A 68 -13.21 -5.72 2.95
C LYS A 68 -14.49 -6.00 3.74
N SER A 69 -15.35 -6.88 3.25
CA SER A 69 -16.65 -7.18 3.85
C SER A 69 -16.53 -7.99 5.14
N LYS A 70 -17.00 -7.40 6.25
CA LYS A 70 -17.05 -8.05 7.59
C LYS A 70 -18.30 -8.90 7.83
N LYS A 71 -19.40 -8.62 7.12
CA LYS A 71 -20.70 -9.29 7.31
C LYS A 71 -20.91 -10.39 6.26
N THR A 72 -21.50 -11.52 6.67
CA THR A 72 -21.76 -12.68 5.80
C THR A 72 -22.57 -12.32 4.55
N LYS A 73 -23.63 -11.51 4.68
CA LYS A 73 -24.44 -11.07 3.52
C LYS A 73 -23.61 -10.31 2.49
N GLY A 74 -22.78 -9.36 2.94
CA GLY A 74 -21.90 -8.58 2.07
C GLY A 74 -20.85 -9.45 1.38
N ARG A 75 -20.28 -10.42 2.11
CA ARG A 75 -19.35 -11.39 1.53
C ARG A 75 -20.02 -12.25 0.46
N LYS A 76 -21.22 -12.78 0.72
CA LYS A 76 -21.98 -13.57 -0.26
C LYS A 76 -22.28 -12.76 -1.51
N TYR A 77 -22.76 -11.52 -1.35
CA TYR A 77 -23.07 -10.63 -2.46
C TYR A 77 -21.83 -10.32 -3.32
N CYS A 78 -20.70 -9.95 -2.70
CA CYS A 78 -19.47 -9.70 -3.44
C CYS A 78 -18.95 -10.94 -4.15
N GLY A 79 -18.99 -12.11 -3.48
CA GLY A 79 -18.54 -13.37 -4.08
C GLY A 79 -19.47 -13.94 -5.15
N MET A 80 -20.74 -13.53 -5.20
CA MET A 80 -21.62 -13.81 -6.34
C MET A 80 -21.20 -12.96 -7.53
N ASN A 81 -21.14 -11.64 -7.37
CA ASN A 81 -20.77 -10.74 -8.45
C ASN A 81 -19.36 -11.03 -9.00
N GLU A 82 -18.38 -11.34 -8.14
CA GLU A 82 -17.04 -11.76 -8.60
C GLU A 82 -17.15 -12.96 -9.55
N ARG A 83 -17.93 -13.98 -9.20
CA ARG A 83 -18.11 -15.17 -10.04
C ARG A 83 -18.80 -14.86 -11.35
N ASP A 84 -19.88 -14.09 -11.33
CA ASP A 84 -20.65 -13.74 -12.53
C ASP A 84 -19.75 -13.03 -13.57
N TYR A 85 -18.90 -12.09 -13.13
CA TYR A 85 -17.96 -11.43 -14.04
C TYR A 85 -16.79 -12.32 -14.48
N LEU A 86 -16.33 -13.25 -13.63
CA LEU A 86 -15.32 -14.22 -14.04
C LEU A 86 -15.85 -15.18 -15.11
N GLU A 87 -17.13 -15.56 -15.05
CA GLU A 87 -17.78 -16.39 -16.08
C GLU A 87 -17.86 -15.65 -17.42
N ILE A 88 -18.19 -14.36 -17.42
CA ILE A 88 -18.17 -13.51 -18.62
C ILE A 88 -16.75 -13.47 -19.21
N ALA A 89 -15.74 -13.19 -18.39
CA ALA A 89 -14.35 -13.14 -18.85
C ALA A 89 -13.88 -14.50 -19.42
N LEU A 90 -14.26 -15.61 -18.79
CA LEU A 90 -13.95 -16.96 -19.25
C LEU A 90 -14.56 -17.25 -20.63
N ALA A 91 -15.80 -16.81 -20.87
CA ALA A 91 -16.46 -17.02 -22.16
C ALA A 91 -15.72 -16.35 -23.34
N TYR A 92 -15.13 -15.17 -23.11
CA TYR A 92 -14.35 -14.45 -24.12
C TYR A 92 -12.92 -14.97 -24.28
N LEU A 93 -12.24 -15.28 -23.18
CA LEU A 93 -10.80 -15.59 -23.17
C LEU A 93 -10.50 -17.08 -23.34
N GLN A 94 -11.44 -17.96 -22.96
CA GLN A 94 -11.35 -19.41 -23.10
C GLN A 94 -10.00 -19.95 -22.58
N GLU A 95 -9.15 -20.49 -23.45
CA GLU A 95 -7.87 -21.10 -23.09
C GLU A 95 -6.87 -20.11 -22.49
N ASP A 96 -6.95 -18.83 -22.88
CA ASP A 96 -6.05 -17.77 -22.39
C ASP A 96 -6.48 -17.19 -21.03
N TYR A 97 -7.63 -17.62 -20.50
CA TYR A 97 -8.28 -17.01 -19.34
C TYR A 97 -7.34 -16.88 -18.13
N ASP A 98 -6.69 -17.97 -17.71
CA ASP A 98 -5.91 -17.96 -16.47
C ASP A 98 -4.69 -17.05 -16.59
N VAL A 99 -4.01 -17.08 -17.75
CA VAL A 99 -2.82 -16.26 -18.02
C VAL A 99 -3.20 -14.78 -18.04
N VAL A 100 -4.22 -14.42 -18.81
CA VAL A 100 -4.68 -13.03 -18.95
C VAL A 100 -5.22 -12.50 -17.63
N LYS A 101 -6.01 -13.29 -16.90
CA LYS A 101 -6.53 -12.91 -15.58
C LYS A 101 -5.42 -12.61 -14.60
N GLU A 102 -4.41 -13.47 -14.51
CA GLU A 102 -3.30 -13.25 -13.59
C GLU A 102 -2.52 -11.99 -13.96
N GLN A 103 -2.24 -11.77 -15.26
CA GLN A 103 -1.60 -10.55 -15.74
C GLN A 103 -2.41 -9.29 -15.39
N VAL A 104 -3.71 -9.27 -15.68
CA VAL A 104 -4.59 -8.13 -15.37
C VAL A 104 -4.63 -7.88 -13.86
N TYR A 105 -4.73 -8.94 -13.05
CA TYR A 105 -4.79 -8.81 -11.59
C TYR A 105 -3.48 -8.29 -11.00
N GLN A 106 -2.34 -8.69 -11.55
CA GLN A 106 -1.01 -8.20 -11.13
C GLN A 106 -0.83 -6.71 -11.41
N GLU A 107 -1.26 -6.25 -12.58
CA GLU A 107 -1.26 -4.83 -12.95
C GLU A 107 -2.20 -4.02 -12.04
N LEU A 108 -3.45 -4.47 -11.86
CA LEU A 108 -4.42 -3.78 -11.00
C LEU A 108 -3.99 -3.75 -9.52
N ASP A 109 -3.30 -4.79 -9.03
CA ASP A 109 -2.77 -4.83 -7.65
C ASP A 109 -1.68 -3.76 -7.39
N GLN A 110 -1.13 -3.11 -8.43
CA GLN A 110 -0.23 -1.95 -8.29
C GLN A 110 -0.96 -0.65 -7.94
N ILE A 111 -2.27 -0.56 -8.21
CA ILE A 111 -3.04 0.66 -7.92
C ILE A 111 -3.31 0.73 -6.41
N VAL A 112 -2.53 1.55 -5.72
CA VAL A 112 -2.68 1.76 -4.27
C VAL A 112 -3.39 3.10 -4.00
N GLN A 113 -4.50 3.07 -3.28
CA GLN A 113 -5.15 4.30 -2.79
C GLN A 113 -4.32 4.95 -1.67
N SER A 114 -4.02 6.24 -1.78
CA SER A 114 -3.17 6.97 -0.82
C SER A 114 -3.68 6.92 0.62
N SER A 115 -4.99 7.08 0.83
CA SER A 115 -5.58 7.02 2.17
C SER A 115 -5.38 5.66 2.82
N ALA A 116 -5.47 4.57 2.05
CA ALA A 116 -5.30 3.22 2.58
C ALA A 116 -3.88 2.97 3.12
N LEU A 117 -2.84 3.55 2.50
CA LEU A 117 -1.46 3.44 3.01
C LEU A 117 -1.29 4.19 4.33
N VAL A 118 -1.75 5.44 4.38
CA VAL A 118 -1.66 6.27 5.58
C VAL A 118 -2.50 5.67 6.71
N GLU A 119 -3.71 5.18 6.42
CA GLU A 119 -4.56 4.48 7.36
C GLU A 119 -3.91 3.19 7.88
N CYS A 120 -3.23 2.43 7.01
CA CYS A 120 -2.50 1.22 7.38
C CYS A 120 -1.37 1.55 8.36
N ILE A 121 -0.52 2.54 8.03
CA ILE A 121 0.56 2.99 8.92
C ILE A 121 -0.01 3.51 10.25
N ASN A 122 -1.06 4.33 10.21
CA ASN A 122 -1.72 4.82 11.41
C ASN A 122 -2.31 3.68 12.26
N SER A 123 -2.85 2.62 11.63
CA SER A 123 -3.32 1.44 12.34
C SER A 123 -2.18 0.65 13.00
N ILE A 124 -0.99 0.63 12.39
CA ILE A 124 0.20 -0.03 12.95
C ILE A 124 0.76 0.77 14.13
N ILE A 125 0.77 2.11 14.03
CA ILE A 125 1.36 2.99 15.04
C ILE A 125 0.43 3.18 16.25
N ARG A 126 -0.90 3.16 16.05
CA ARG A 126 -1.91 3.41 17.10
C ARG A 126 -1.73 2.61 18.40
N PRO A 127 -1.48 1.29 18.38
CA PRO A 127 -1.24 0.52 19.59
C PRO A 127 -0.09 1.06 20.44
N TYR A 128 1.00 1.50 19.80
CA TYR A 128 2.16 2.08 20.49
C TYR A 128 1.82 3.45 21.09
N LEU A 129 1.13 4.32 20.33
CA LEU A 129 0.72 5.64 20.82
C LEU A 129 -0.23 5.54 22.01
N ASN A 130 -1.22 4.66 21.93
CA ASN A 130 -2.18 4.45 23.01
C ASN A 130 -1.50 3.93 24.28
N GLY A 131 -0.56 2.99 24.13
CA GLY A 131 0.24 2.46 25.25
C GLY A 131 1.12 3.53 25.92
N SER A 132 1.62 4.48 25.13
CA SER A 132 2.46 5.58 25.61
C SER A 132 1.69 6.85 26.00
N LYS A 133 0.34 6.82 26.06
CA LYS A 133 -0.52 8.00 26.29
C LYS A 133 -0.18 9.18 25.36
N ASN A 134 0.17 8.90 24.11
CA ASN A 134 0.64 9.86 23.11
C ASN A 134 1.98 10.56 23.42
N HIS A 135 2.71 10.14 24.46
CA HIS A 135 4.08 10.60 24.72
C HIS A 135 5.07 9.71 23.95
N ILE A 136 5.31 10.05 22.68
CA ILE A 136 6.27 9.32 21.83
C ILE A 136 7.40 10.26 21.40
N THR A 137 8.64 9.77 21.43
CA THR A 137 9.81 10.49 20.93
C THR A 137 10.17 10.03 19.52
N GLN A 138 11.04 10.78 18.84
CA GLN A 138 11.50 10.41 17.50
C GLN A 138 12.29 9.10 17.51
N GLU A 139 13.03 8.82 18.58
CA GLU A 139 13.79 7.59 18.78
C GLU A 139 12.86 6.38 18.84
N THR A 140 11.75 6.49 19.58
CA THR A 140 10.72 5.44 19.63
C THR A 140 10.06 5.22 18.27
N LEU A 141 9.78 6.29 17.53
CA LEU A 141 9.26 6.17 16.15
C LEU A 141 10.25 5.48 15.22
N ASN A 142 11.55 5.78 15.34
CA ASN A 142 12.61 5.13 14.56
C ASN A 142 12.67 3.63 14.87
N LEU A 143 12.51 3.23 16.13
CA LEU A 143 12.48 1.82 16.52
C LEU A 143 11.24 1.10 15.98
N ILE A 144 10.05 1.72 16.04
CA ILE A 144 8.82 1.17 15.46
C ILE A 144 8.98 0.99 13.94
N MET A 145 9.53 2.00 13.26
CA MET A 145 9.81 1.94 11.82
C MET A 145 10.80 0.81 11.50
N PHE A 146 11.88 0.68 12.28
CA PHE A 146 12.87 -0.37 12.12
C PHE A 146 12.25 -1.75 12.27
N TYR A 147 11.55 -2.00 13.38
CA TYR A 147 10.85 -3.25 13.63
C TYR A 147 9.84 -3.56 12.52
N HIS A 148 9.05 -2.57 12.10
CA HIS A 148 8.06 -2.76 11.04
C HIS A 148 8.70 -3.23 9.73
N ASN A 149 9.81 -2.61 9.31
CA ASN A 149 10.45 -2.89 8.04
C ASN A 149 11.19 -4.23 8.00
N HIS A 150 11.60 -4.77 9.15
CA HIS A 150 12.43 -5.98 9.24
C HIS A 150 11.70 -7.20 9.83
N ARG A 151 10.50 -7.04 10.41
CA ARG A 151 9.69 -8.18 10.85
C ARG A 151 9.09 -8.93 9.66
N ARG A 152 8.99 -10.25 9.78
CA ARG A 152 8.29 -11.08 8.78
C ARG A 152 6.78 -11.03 8.96
N TYR A 153 6.03 -11.05 7.87
CA TYR A 153 4.58 -11.27 7.91
C TYR A 153 4.27 -12.71 8.32
N LYS A 154 3.32 -12.88 9.24
CA LYS A 154 2.92 -14.20 9.74
C LYS A 154 1.89 -14.91 8.84
N ASP A 155 1.16 -14.15 8.03
CA ASP A 155 0.05 -14.67 7.23
C ASP A 155 -0.20 -13.84 5.94
N GLY A 156 -1.07 -14.34 5.08
CA GLY A 156 -1.51 -13.74 3.82
C GLY A 156 -0.51 -13.91 2.66
N LYS A 157 -0.76 -13.22 1.55
CA LYS A 157 0.08 -13.27 0.32
C LYS A 157 1.57 -12.99 0.57
N ARG A 158 1.90 -12.29 1.66
CA ARG A 158 3.25 -11.84 2.00
C ARG A 158 3.91 -12.69 3.09
N LYS A 159 3.27 -13.78 3.52
CA LYS A 159 3.75 -14.65 4.61
C LYS A 159 5.22 -15.02 4.40
N GLY A 160 6.00 -14.88 5.47
CA GLY A 160 7.44 -15.16 5.48
C GLY A 160 8.33 -14.04 4.92
N ARG A 161 7.78 -13.03 4.24
CA ARG A 161 8.54 -11.88 3.72
C ARG A 161 8.54 -10.70 4.71
N THR A 162 9.56 -9.85 4.65
CA THR A 162 9.59 -8.54 5.34
C THR A 162 9.18 -7.42 4.39
N PRO A 163 8.70 -6.26 4.89
CA PRO A 163 8.43 -5.11 4.03
C PRO A 163 9.66 -4.67 3.22
N MET A 164 10.86 -4.71 3.82
CA MET A 164 12.10 -4.36 3.11
C MET A 164 12.43 -5.34 1.98
N GLU A 165 12.18 -6.65 2.15
CA GLU A 165 12.32 -7.66 1.09
C GLU A 165 11.33 -7.44 -0.07
N ILE A 166 10.16 -6.87 0.22
CA ILE A 166 9.17 -6.54 -0.81
C ILE A 166 9.59 -5.28 -1.54
N LEU A 167 10.04 -4.26 -0.81
CA LEU A 167 10.45 -2.98 -1.38
C LEU A 167 11.72 -3.10 -2.24
N THR A 168 12.71 -3.85 -1.79
CA THR A 168 14.04 -3.89 -2.41
C THR A 168 14.30 -5.12 -3.27
N GLY A 169 13.47 -6.16 -3.15
CA GLY A 169 13.72 -7.47 -3.76
C GLY A 169 14.89 -8.25 -3.14
N LYS A 170 15.63 -7.67 -2.18
CA LYS A 170 16.78 -8.31 -1.53
C LYS A 170 16.32 -9.10 -0.32
N LYS A 171 16.75 -10.37 -0.22
CA LYS A 171 16.39 -11.26 0.89
C LYS A 171 17.09 -10.81 2.19
N GLN A 172 16.32 -10.69 3.27
CA GLN A 172 16.83 -10.45 4.60
C GLN A 172 17.29 -11.79 5.19
N LYS A 173 18.57 -11.90 5.55
CA LYS A 173 19.15 -13.14 6.07
C LYS A 173 18.99 -13.27 7.58
N LYS A 174 19.23 -12.19 8.33
CA LYS A 174 19.20 -12.13 9.79
C LYS A 174 17.80 -11.87 10.34
N ASP A 175 17.57 -12.24 11.59
CA ASP A 175 16.38 -11.78 12.33
C ASP A 175 16.46 -10.26 12.59
N TRP A 176 15.31 -9.63 12.80
CA TRP A 176 15.27 -8.18 13.02
C TRP A 176 16.00 -7.75 14.30
N ILE A 177 16.09 -8.61 15.33
CA ILE A 177 16.83 -8.30 16.56
C ILE A 177 18.34 -8.27 16.26
N GLU A 178 18.85 -9.25 15.53
CA GLU A 178 20.26 -9.30 15.12
C GLU A 178 20.62 -8.07 14.28
N LEU A 179 19.76 -7.67 13.34
CA LEU A 179 19.95 -6.45 12.56
C LEU A 179 19.94 -5.19 13.43
N LEU A 180 19.14 -5.17 14.50
CA LEU A 180 19.14 -4.04 15.43
C LEU A 180 20.46 -3.96 16.20
N PHE A 181 20.99 -5.11 16.64
CA PHE A 181 22.29 -5.17 17.31
C PHE A 181 23.43 -4.74 16.39
N ASP A 182 23.43 -5.20 15.13
CA ASP A 182 24.42 -4.73 14.14
C ASP A 182 24.40 -3.19 14.02
N VAL A 183 23.21 -2.57 13.95
CA VAL A 183 23.07 -1.11 13.85
C VAL A 183 23.52 -0.39 15.12
N VAL A 184 23.29 -1.00 16.29
CA VAL A 184 23.73 -0.45 17.57
C VAL A 184 25.25 -0.53 17.69
N GLU A 185 25.87 -1.67 17.37
CA GLU A 185 27.33 -1.84 17.39
C GLU A 185 28.04 -0.92 16.37
N GLU A 186 27.45 -0.72 15.19
CA GLU A 186 27.99 0.21 14.20
C GLU A 186 28.03 1.66 14.72
N LYS A 187 27.01 2.05 15.51
CA LYS A 187 26.91 3.40 16.08
C LYS A 187 27.70 3.57 17.37
N ASP A 188 27.73 2.53 18.20
CA ASP A 188 28.42 2.48 19.48
C ASP A 188 29.02 1.09 19.67
N PRO A 189 30.29 0.88 19.24
CA PRO A 189 30.96 -0.41 19.33
C PRO A 189 31.14 -0.92 20.77
N TYR A 190 30.99 -0.05 21.78
CA TYR A 190 31.15 -0.40 23.19
C TYR A 190 29.82 -0.57 23.92
N PHE A 191 28.69 -0.41 23.23
CA PHE A 191 27.36 -0.50 23.83
C PHE A 191 27.16 -1.80 24.62
N PHE A 192 27.55 -2.93 24.03
CA PHE A 192 27.45 -4.25 24.66
C PHE A 192 28.70 -4.64 25.48
N ALA A 193 29.80 -3.88 25.38
CA ALA A 193 31.05 -4.18 26.08
C ALA A 193 31.00 -3.86 27.59
N SER A 194 29.96 -3.15 28.05
CA SER A 194 29.83 -2.65 29.42
C SER A 194 29.16 -3.62 30.42
N THR A 195 29.07 -4.91 30.08
CA THR A 195 28.61 -5.97 31.02
C THR A 195 29.72 -7.00 31.26
N GLN A 196 30.70 -6.63 32.07
CA GLN A 196 31.53 -7.57 32.85
C GLN A 196 31.65 -7.05 34.29
#